data_AF-A0A564ZE27-F1
#
_entry.id   AF-A0A564ZE27-F1
#
_cell.length_a   1.000
_cell.length_b   1.000
_cell.length_c   1.000
_cell.angle_alpha   90.00
_cell.angle_beta   90.00
_cell.angle_gamma   90.00
#
_symmetry.space_group_name_H-M   'P 1'
#
loop_
_entity.id
_entity.type
_entity.pdbx_description
1 polymer ?
#
loop_
_entity_poly.entity_id
_entity_poly.type
_entity_poly.pdbx_seq_one_letter_code
_entity_poly.pdbx_strand_id
1 'polypeptide(L)' 'MTSKISILAAGGPLIFRQLFEKTSSTFTYLLGDGTSKQALIIDPVLETAERDARLVSRN' A
#
# COMPACT_ATOMS: atom_id res chain seq x y z
N MET A 1 -23.64 -3.79 15.23
CA MET A 1 -23.16 -2.46 14.79
C MET A 1 -22.02 -2.65 13.81
N THR A 2 -22.33 -2.86 12.54
CA THR A 2 -21.33 -2.84 11.47
C THR A 2 -21.09 -1.38 11.12
N SER A 3 -20.12 -0.76 11.77
CA SER A 3 -19.60 0.52 11.31
C SER A 3 -18.96 0.27 9.94
N LYS A 4 -19.73 0.50 8.87
CA LYS A 4 -19.18 0.77 7.54
C LYS A 4 -18.41 2.07 7.67
N ILE A 5 -17.18 1.98 8.19
CA ILE A 5 -16.21 3.04 8.04
C ILE A 5 -15.91 3.05 6.54
N SER A 6 -16.64 3.91 5.83
CA SER A 6 -16.33 4.25 4.45
C SER A 6 -15.08 5.11 4.51
N ILE A 7 -13.92 4.46 4.66
CA ILE A 7 -12.63 5.13 4.57
C ILE A 7 -12.54 5.71 3.16
N LEU A 8 -12.61 7.04 3.11
CA LEU A 8 -12.14 7.94 2.06
C LEU A 8 -12.15 7.33 0.64
N ALA A 9 -13.35 7.09 0.11
CA ALA A 9 -13.53 6.90 -1.33
C ALA A 9 -13.42 8.27 -2.02
N ALA A 10 -12.21 8.82 -2.10
CA ALA A 10 -11.91 9.84 -3.09
C ALA A 10 -11.94 9.15 -4.47
N GLY A 11 -13.12 8.97 -5.05
CA GLY A 11 -13.30 8.55 -6.45
C GLY A 11 -13.07 7.06 -6.81
N GLY A 12 -12.62 6.20 -5.88
CA GLY A 12 -12.34 4.78 -6.19
C GLY A 12 -12.04 3.92 -4.94
N PRO A 13 -11.90 2.58 -5.09
CA PRO A 13 -11.55 1.70 -3.98
C PRO A 13 -10.09 1.91 -3.55
N LEU A 14 -9.87 2.35 -2.31
CA LEU A 14 -8.54 2.45 -1.72
C LEU A 14 -7.94 1.04 -1.54
N ILE A 15 -6.76 0.83 -2.12
CA ILE A 15 -5.90 -0.32 -1.88
C ILE A 15 -4.94 0.06 -0.75
N PHE A 16 -4.98 -0.68 0.35
CA PHE A 16 -4.08 -0.50 1.49
C PHE A 16 -3.34 -1.80 1.78
N ARG A 17 -2.01 -1.73 1.89
CA ARG A 17 -1.17 -2.83 2.40
C ARG A 17 -0.13 -2.29 3.36
N GLN A 18 0.01 -2.96 4.50
CA GLN A 18 1.13 -2.78 5.41
C GLN A 18 2.12 -3.92 5.19
N LEU A 19 3.39 -3.57 5.05
CA LEU A 19 4.50 -4.47 4.81
C LEU A 19 5.51 -4.29 5.94
N PHE A 20 6.15 -5.38 6.35
CA PHE A 20 7.13 -5.36 7.42
C PHE A 20 8.50 -5.74 6.85
N GLU A 21 9.51 -4.93 7.16
CA GLU A 21 10.91 -5.30 6.98
C GLU A 21 11.48 -5.68 8.35
N LYS A 22 12.04 -6.89 8.43
CA LYS A 22 12.36 -7.53 9.72
C LYS A 22 13.62 -6.98 10.36
N THR A 23 14.61 -6.59 9.57
CA THR A 23 15.94 -6.20 10.03
C THR A 23 15.93 -4.83 10.69
N SER A 24 15.32 -3.85 10.03
CA SER A 24 15.11 -2.49 10.51
C SER A 24 13.88 -2.38 11.43
N SER A 25 13.00 -3.39 11.42
CA SER A 25 11.70 -3.32 12.09
C SER A 25 10.82 -2.17 11.58
N THR A 26 11.01 -1.76 10.33
CA THR A 26 10.25 -0.69 9.68
C THR A 26 8.97 -1.23 9.07
N PHE A 27 7.90 -0.45 9.22
CA PHE A 27 6.65 -0.66 8.49
C PHE A 27 6.62 0.22 7.24
N THR A 28 6.50 -0.43 6.09
CA THR A 28 6.29 0.22 4.79
C THR A 28 4.81 0.15 4.44
N TYR A 29 4.24 1.25 3.92
CA TYR A 29 2.82 1.31 3.53
C TYR A 29 2.68 1.49 2.02
N LEU A 30 1.85 0.66 1.39
CA LEU A 30 1.42 0.82 0.01
C LEU A 30 -0.01 1.33 -0.01
N LEU A 31 -0.21 2.51 -0.59
CA LEU A 31 -1.52 3.08 -0.87
C LEU A 31 -1.73 3.11 -2.39
N GLY A 32 -2.88 2.65 -2.86
CA GLY A 32 -3.22 2.69 -4.28
C GLY A 32 -4.67 3.09 -4.51
N ASP A 33 -4.91 3.82 -5.59
CA ASP A 33 -6.25 4.02 -6.12
C ASP A 33 -6.60 2.82 -7.01
N GLY A 34 -7.61 2.06 -6.62
CA GLY A 34 -8.08 0.91 -7.37
C GLY A 34 -8.77 1.25 -8.69
N THR A 35 -9.15 2.51 -8.93
CA THR A 35 -9.67 2.99 -10.21
C THR A 35 -8.54 3.36 -11.17
N SER A 36 -7.72 4.37 -10.84
CA SER A 36 -6.64 4.84 -11.73
C SER A 36 -5.41 3.93 -11.80
N LYS A 37 -5.30 2.99 -10.84
CA LYS A 37 -4.11 2.14 -10.63
C LYS A 37 -2.84 2.91 -10.27
N GLN A 38 -2.95 4.18 -9.93
CA GLN A 38 -1.84 4.92 -9.34
C GLN A 38 -1.61 4.45 -7.90
N ALA A 39 -0.35 4.35 -7.51
CA ALA A 39 0.03 3.94 -6.17
C ALA A 39 1.26 4.72 -5.68
N LEU A 40 1.39 4.80 -4.36
CA LEU A 40 2.53 5.36 -3.65
C LEU A 40 3.00 4.38 -2.58
N ILE A 41 4.30 4.39 -2.30
CA ILE A 41 4.93 3.62 -1.23
C ILE A 41 5.52 4.60 -0.22
N ILE A 42 5.16 4.45 1.05
CA ILE A 42 5.63 5.27 2.17
C ILE A 42 6.67 4.47 2.95
N ASP A 43 7.78 5.13 3.26
CA ASP A 43 8.90 4.58 4.03
C ASP A 43 9.45 3.26 3.45
N PRO A 44 9.83 3.24 2.15
CA PRO A 44 10.42 2.04 1.56
C PRO A 44 11.83 1.80 2.14
N VAL A 45 12.10 0.54 2.47
CA VAL A 45 13.42 0.08 2.90
C VAL A 45 14.15 -0.52 1.70
N LEU A 46 15.41 -0.13 1.47
CA LEU A 46 16.19 -0.48 0.28
C LEU A 46 16.22 -2.00 0.04
N GLU A 47 16.43 -2.77 1.11
CA GLU A 47 16.54 -4.22 1.13
C GLU A 47 15.25 -4.93 0.68
N THR A 48 14.08 -4.30 0.88
CA THR A 48 12.78 -4.85 0.46
C THR A 48 12.10 -4.05 -0.64
N ALA A 49 12.72 -2.99 -1.16
CA ALA A 49 12.14 -2.12 -2.16
C ALA A 49 11.66 -2.88 -3.41
N GLU A 50 12.42 -3.88 -3.88
CA GLU A 50 11.99 -4.70 -5.01
C GLU A 50 10.77 -5.58 -4.71
N ARG A 51 10.69 -6.17 -3.51
CA ARG A 51 9.52 -6.95 -3.07
C ARG A 51 8.29 -6.05 -3.08
N ASP A 52 8.44 -4.83 -2.59
CA ASP A 52 7.35 -3.86 -2.44
C ASP A 52 6.92 -3.31 -3.80
N ALA A 53 7.87 -3.00 -4.70
CA ALA A 53 7.60 -2.56 -6.06
C ALA A 53 6.84 -3.61 -6.89
N ARG A 54 7.14 -4.90 -6.71
CA ARG A 54 6.41 -6.00 -7.38
C ARG A 54 4.91 -6.04 -7.04
N LEU A 55 4.49 -5.43 -5.93
CA LEU A 55 3.06 -5.33 -5.58
C LEU A 55 2.32 -4.25 -6.39
N VAL A 56 3.05 -3.29 -6.95
CA VAL A 56 2.51 -2.22 -7.81
C VAL A 56 2.57 -2.65 -9.29
N SER A 57 3.60 -3.41 -9.68
CA SER A 57 3.86 -3.82 -11.06
C SER A 57 3.25 -5.19 -11.41
N ARG A 58 1.93 -5.37 -11.26
CA ARG A 58 1.26 -6.57 -11.79
C ARG A 58 0.77 -6.32 -13.22
N ASN A 59 1.47 -6.94 -14.19
CA ASN A 59 0.93 -7.25 -15.52
C ASN A 59 -0.10 -8.38 -15.43
#